data_AF-A0A957R0L9-F1
#
_entry.id   AF-A0A957R0L9-F1
#
_cell.length_a   1.000
_cell.length_b   1.000
_cell.length_c   1.000
_cell.angle_alpha   90.00
_cell.angle_beta   90.00
_cell.angle_gamma   90.00
#
_symmetry.space_group_name_H-M   'P 1'
#
loop_
_entity.id
_entity.type
_entity.pdbx_description
1 polymer ?
#
loop_
_entity_poly.entity_id
_entity_poly.type
_entity_poly.pdbx_seq_one_letter_code
_entity_poly.pdbx_strand_id
1 'polypeptide(L)'
;TAFGRQHPLPSLSANSPGYSGKRWDGGVWSPTNYLVLKGLRALGWHKLAHKLASEHLKQVADVYVRTDTLWEYYAPDDTAPGEGARPNYVGWTGLTPIAMLIEEIIGIQIDWPLRRIYWDRRLNLDEPYGVENLPLGTDGVVSLLADAERVTVETTVPFTLTVQDRAGKVQLPVSPGKTEFEL
;
A
#
# COMPACT_ATOMS: atom_id res chain seq x y z
N THR A 1 -2.67 -11.45 21.63
CA THR A 1 -3.43 -11.13 20.39
C THR A 1 -3.17 -12.20 19.34
N ALA A 2 -4.15 -12.47 18.45
CA ALA A 2 -4.09 -13.45 17.35
C ALA A 2 -3.22 -12.95 16.18
N PHE A 3 -3.80 -12.39 15.12
CA PHE A 3 -3.05 -11.81 13.99
C PHE A 3 -2.53 -10.38 14.25
N GLY A 4 -2.98 -9.72 15.32
CA GLY A 4 -2.52 -8.40 15.73
C GLY A 4 -1.22 -8.45 16.53
N ARG A 5 -0.16 -8.95 15.90
CA ARG A 5 1.21 -8.97 16.45
C ARG A 5 1.91 -7.63 16.22
N GLN A 6 3.12 -7.47 16.74
CA GLN A 6 3.92 -6.25 16.54
C GLN A 6 4.13 -5.95 15.05
N HIS A 7 4.46 -6.98 14.27
CA HIS A 7 4.34 -6.99 12.82
C HIS A 7 3.05 -7.75 12.46
N PRO A 8 1.98 -7.04 12.03
CA PRO A 8 0.67 -7.66 11.89
C PRO A 8 0.62 -8.66 10.74
N LEU A 9 -0.44 -9.49 10.79
CA LEU A 9 -0.77 -10.50 9.77
C LEU A 9 0.32 -11.59 9.62
N PRO A 10 0.69 -12.29 10.71
CA PRO A 10 1.49 -13.51 10.57
C PRO A 10 0.75 -14.56 9.73
N SER A 11 1.51 -15.41 9.04
CA SER A 11 1.00 -16.54 8.24
C SER A 11 0.15 -17.54 9.03
N LEU A 12 0.35 -17.59 10.35
CA LEU A 12 -0.44 -18.39 11.28
C LEU A 12 -0.83 -17.54 12.49
N SER A 13 -2.05 -17.70 12.99
CA SER A 13 -2.51 -16.99 14.19
C SER A 13 -1.68 -17.35 15.42
N ALA A 14 -1.32 -16.36 16.24
CA ALA A 14 -0.49 -16.59 17.43
C ALA A 14 -1.19 -17.36 18.57
N ASN A 15 -2.49 -17.62 18.46
CA ASN A 15 -3.22 -18.51 19.37
C ASN A 15 -3.41 -19.93 18.81
N SER A 16 -2.83 -20.24 17.64
CA SER A 16 -2.85 -21.60 17.09
C SER A 16 -1.76 -22.46 17.74
N PRO A 17 -2.01 -23.75 18.03
CA PRO A 17 -1.02 -24.65 18.64
C PRO A 17 0.30 -24.82 17.88
N GLY A 18 0.32 -24.53 16.57
CA GLY A 18 1.51 -24.61 15.72
C GLY A 18 2.29 -23.29 15.58
N TYR A 19 1.90 -22.23 16.26
CA TYR A 19 2.56 -20.95 16.11
C TYR A 19 3.97 -20.94 16.71
N SER A 20 4.96 -20.68 15.85
CA SER A 20 6.35 -20.47 16.25
C SER A 20 6.89 -19.09 15.87
N GLY A 21 6.16 -18.34 15.05
CA GLY A 21 6.61 -17.07 14.48
C GLY A 21 7.67 -17.23 13.38
N LYS A 22 7.99 -18.47 12.98
CA LYS A 22 8.96 -18.79 11.94
C LYS A 22 8.26 -19.23 10.68
N ARG A 23 8.84 -18.89 9.52
CA ARG A 23 8.37 -19.30 8.19
C ARG A 23 6.83 -19.23 8.08
N TRP A 24 6.17 -20.31 7.64
CA TRP A 24 4.71 -20.40 7.48
C TRP A 24 3.97 -20.73 8.78
N ASP A 25 4.69 -20.92 9.88
CA ASP A 25 4.17 -21.18 11.22
C ASP A 25 4.07 -19.88 12.03
N GLY A 26 3.92 -18.73 11.36
CA GLY A 26 3.74 -17.43 12.00
C GLY A 26 4.66 -16.32 11.54
N GLY A 27 5.59 -16.56 10.62
CA GLY A 27 6.35 -15.49 9.98
C GLY A 27 5.43 -14.57 9.16
N VAL A 28 5.84 -13.32 8.95
CA VAL A 28 5.09 -12.31 8.19
C VAL A 28 5.62 -12.23 6.76
N TRP A 29 4.74 -12.41 5.78
CA TRP A 29 5.09 -12.47 4.36
C TRP A 29 4.36 -11.38 3.58
N SER A 30 5.10 -10.59 2.82
CA SER A 30 4.53 -9.57 1.92
C SER A 30 3.41 -10.10 1.00
N PRO A 31 3.50 -11.29 0.36
CA PRO A 31 2.43 -11.76 -0.53
C PRO A 31 1.13 -12.10 0.22
N THR A 32 1.19 -12.68 1.42
CA THR A 32 -0.03 -12.96 2.20
C THR A 32 -0.66 -11.67 2.70
N ASN A 33 0.16 -10.72 3.14
CA ASN A 33 -0.34 -9.42 3.59
C ASN A 33 -0.99 -8.66 2.43
N TYR A 34 -0.37 -8.67 1.25
CA TYR A 34 -0.95 -8.09 0.04
C TYR A 34 -2.36 -8.64 -0.25
N LEU A 35 -2.53 -9.96 -0.24
CA LEU A 35 -3.83 -10.60 -0.48
C LEU A 35 -4.88 -10.24 0.58
N VAL A 36 -4.49 -10.19 1.86
CA VAL A 36 -5.38 -9.77 2.95
C VAL A 36 -5.82 -8.33 2.76
N LEU A 37 -4.90 -7.43 2.41
CA LEU A 37 -5.20 -6.01 2.16
C LEU A 37 -6.18 -5.84 0.99
N LYS A 38 -5.96 -6.57 -0.12
CA LYS A 38 -6.89 -6.60 -1.26
C LYS A 38 -8.28 -7.10 -0.85
N GLY A 39 -8.36 -8.17 -0.06
CA GLY A 39 -9.63 -8.70 0.46
C GLY A 39 -10.37 -7.69 1.35
N LEU A 40 -9.65 -7.04 2.27
CA LEU A 40 -10.21 -6.00 3.14
C LEU A 40 -10.79 -4.83 2.32
N ARG A 41 -10.06 -4.36 1.31
CA ARG A 41 -10.56 -3.30 0.42
C ARG A 41 -11.79 -3.74 -0.36
N ALA A 42 -11.80 -4.94 -0.92
CA ALA A 42 -12.93 -5.47 -1.67
C ALA A 42 -14.22 -5.53 -0.82
N LEU A 43 -14.07 -5.72 0.49
CA LEU A 43 -15.17 -5.72 1.46
C LEU A 43 -15.50 -4.32 2.02
N GLY A 44 -14.84 -3.25 1.56
CA GLY A 44 -15.06 -1.88 2.03
C GLY A 44 -14.30 -1.48 3.31
N TRP A 45 -13.40 -2.33 3.81
CA TRP A 45 -12.64 -2.10 5.05
C TRP A 45 -11.38 -1.26 4.81
N HIS A 46 -11.51 -0.16 4.06
CA HIS A 46 -10.39 0.65 3.59
C HIS A 46 -9.53 1.23 4.72
N LYS A 47 -10.16 1.70 5.81
CA LYS A 47 -9.45 2.21 7.00
C LYS A 47 -8.56 1.15 7.64
N LEU A 48 -9.06 -0.09 7.72
CA LEU A 48 -8.31 -1.20 8.30
C LEU A 48 -7.18 -1.65 7.37
N ALA A 49 -7.42 -1.72 6.06
CA ALA A 49 -6.38 -2.00 5.07
C ALA A 49 -5.23 -0.99 5.17
N HIS A 50 -5.54 0.32 5.14
CA HIS A 50 -4.53 1.38 5.30
C HIS A 50 -3.74 1.25 6.60
N LYS A 51 -4.41 1.01 7.73
CA LYS A 51 -3.75 0.82 9.04
C LYS A 51 -2.77 -0.35 9.00
N LEU A 52 -3.21 -1.52 8.56
CA LEU A 52 -2.39 -2.73 8.55
C LEU A 52 -1.23 -2.63 7.55
N ALA A 53 -1.46 -2.01 6.40
CA ALA A 53 -0.41 -1.74 5.42
C ALA A 53 0.64 -0.78 6.01
N SER A 54 0.22 0.27 6.72
CA SER A 54 1.13 1.23 7.36
C SER A 54 1.98 0.57 8.43
N GLU A 55 1.37 -0.26 9.27
CA GLU A 55 2.08 -1.04 10.30
C GLU A 55 3.07 -2.04 9.67
N HIS A 56 2.66 -2.74 8.60
CA HIS A 56 3.53 -3.68 7.88
C HIS A 56 4.71 -2.97 7.18
N LEU A 57 4.44 -1.88 6.45
CA LEU A 57 5.48 -1.10 5.77
C LEU A 57 6.49 -0.53 6.76
N LYS A 58 6.02 -0.01 7.90
CA LYS A 58 6.90 0.50 8.97
C LYS A 58 7.88 -0.57 9.45
N GLN A 59 7.40 -1.77 9.75
CA GLN A 59 8.29 -2.86 10.20
C GLN A 59 9.33 -3.23 9.15
N VAL A 60 8.92 -3.32 7.88
CA VAL A 60 9.83 -3.62 6.77
C VAL A 60 10.86 -2.50 6.59
N ALA A 61 10.43 -1.24 6.66
CA ALA A 61 11.31 -0.08 6.56
C ALA A 61 12.31 0.01 7.73
N ASP A 62 11.86 -0.23 8.97
CA ASP A 62 12.73 -0.20 10.14
C ASP A 62 13.80 -1.33 10.07
N VAL A 63 13.46 -2.50 9.55
CA VAL A 63 14.44 -3.57 9.27
C VAL A 63 15.38 -3.18 8.14
N TYR A 64 14.88 -2.57 7.06
CA TYR A 64 15.71 -2.08 5.96
C TYR A 64 16.75 -1.07 6.46
N VAL A 65 16.35 -0.06 7.23
CA VAL A 65 17.26 0.97 7.80
C VAL A 65 18.40 0.34 8.61
N ARG A 66 18.13 -0.78 9.30
CA ARG A 66 19.13 -1.47 10.13
C ARG A 66 20.01 -2.46 9.39
N THR A 67 19.53 -3.02 8.29
CA THR A 67 20.17 -4.15 7.60
C THR A 67 20.61 -3.84 6.17
N ASP A 68 20.23 -2.67 5.65
CA ASP A 68 20.50 -2.19 4.29
C ASP A 68 19.98 -3.13 3.19
N THR A 69 18.97 -3.94 3.50
CA THR A 69 18.38 -4.89 2.53
C THR A 69 16.95 -5.28 2.88
N LEU A 70 16.26 -5.86 1.90
CA LEU A 70 14.93 -6.46 2.06
C LEU A 70 15.05 -7.97 2.22
N TRP A 71 14.16 -8.54 3.02
CA TRP A 71 14.20 -9.95 3.41
C TRP A 71 13.00 -10.74 2.89
N GLU A 72 13.21 -12.04 2.74
CA GLU A 72 12.20 -12.99 2.26
C GLU A 72 10.92 -12.99 3.12
N TYR A 73 11.05 -12.88 4.43
CA TYR A 73 9.95 -12.74 5.38
C TYR A 73 10.45 -12.12 6.69
N TYR A 74 9.54 -11.70 7.56
CA TYR A 74 9.85 -10.92 8.76
C TYR A 74 9.33 -11.58 10.04
N ALA A 75 9.95 -11.25 11.16
CA ALA A 75 9.53 -11.73 12.47
C ALA A 75 8.21 -11.04 12.89
N PRO A 76 7.21 -11.78 13.41
CA PRO A 76 5.94 -11.20 13.82
C PRO A 76 6.03 -10.37 15.11
N ASP A 77 7.01 -10.69 15.96
CA ASP A 77 7.11 -10.23 17.35
C ASP A 77 8.35 -9.38 17.63
N ASP A 78 9.13 -9.09 16.60
CA ASP A 78 10.30 -8.22 16.67
C ASP A 78 10.44 -7.45 15.35
N THR A 79 11.09 -6.30 15.39
CA THR A 79 11.49 -5.56 14.20
C THR A 79 12.76 -6.22 13.66
N ALA A 80 12.62 -7.40 13.05
CA ALA A 80 13.75 -8.19 12.57
C ALA A 80 13.37 -8.97 11.31
N PRO A 81 14.37 -9.37 10.50
CA PRO A 81 14.12 -10.40 9.51
C PRO A 81 13.66 -11.69 10.19
N GLY A 82 12.87 -12.48 9.46
CA GLY A 82 12.50 -13.81 9.91
C GLY A 82 13.72 -14.71 10.10
N GLU A 83 13.63 -15.68 11.00
CA GLU A 83 14.75 -16.58 11.29
C GLU A 83 15.14 -17.40 10.04
N GLY A 84 16.38 -17.23 9.58
CA GLY A 84 16.85 -17.87 8.35
C GLY A 84 16.17 -17.35 7.08
N ALA A 85 15.54 -16.17 7.11
CA ALA A 85 15.06 -15.49 5.92
C ALA A 85 16.24 -15.14 5.00
N ARG A 86 16.02 -15.19 3.68
CA ARG A 86 17.05 -14.79 2.71
C ARG A 86 17.18 -13.26 2.64
N PRO A 87 18.40 -12.69 2.66
CA PRO A 87 18.63 -11.27 2.39
C PRO A 87 18.55 -10.98 0.89
N ASN A 88 18.56 -9.70 0.51
CA ASN A 88 18.50 -9.23 -0.89
C ASN A 88 17.31 -9.79 -1.66
N TYR A 89 16.19 -9.95 -0.97
CA TYR A 89 15.01 -10.60 -1.53
C TYR A 89 14.01 -9.54 -2.00
N VAL A 90 14.18 -9.05 -3.23
CA VAL A 90 13.19 -8.20 -3.91
C VAL A 90 12.36 -9.03 -4.88
N GLY A 91 11.99 -10.24 -4.45
CA GLY A 91 10.97 -11.06 -5.10
C GLY A 91 9.58 -10.54 -4.70
N TRP A 92 8.82 -11.35 -3.96
CA TRP A 92 7.52 -10.91 -3.44
C TRP A 92 7.62 -9.76 -2.43
N THR A 93 8.77 -9.53 -1.80
CA THR A 93 8.91 -8.45 -0.80
C THR A 93 8.78 -7.08 -1.46
N GLY A 94 9.03 -6.98 -2.76
CA GLY A 94 8.75 -5.78 -3.55
C GLY A 94 7.28 -5.34 -3.51
N LEU A 95 6.34 -6.24 -3.16
CA LEU A 95 4.94 -5.88 -2.94
C LEU A 95 4.79 -4.84 -1.82
N THR A 96 5.65 -4.86 -0.79
CA THR A 96 5.54 -3.94 0.34
C THR A 96 5.91 -2.50 -0.04
N PRO A 97 7.12 -2.19 -0.55
CA PRO A 97 7.51 -0.83 -0.86
C PRO A 97 6.96 -0.31 -2.20
N ILE A 98 6.38 -1.16 -3.06
CA ILE A 98 5.84 -0.73 -4.36
C ILE A 98 4.31 -0.76 -4.33
N ALA A 99 3.72 -1.96 -4.41
CA ALA A 99 2.29 -2.10 -4.58
C ALA A 99 1.52 -1.56 -3.36
N MET A 100 1.82 -2.05 -2.16
CA MET A 100 1.14 -1.60 -0.94
C MET A 100 1.39 -0.12 -0.63
N LEU A 101 2.58 0.41 -0.95
CA LEU A 101 2.88 1.84 -0.80
C LEU A 101 1.95 2.68 -1.69
N ILE A 102 1.87 2.37 -2.98
CA ILE A 102 1.02 3.11 -3.93
C ILE A 102 -0.46 2.95 -3.57
N GLU A 103 -0.86 1.72 -3.30
CA GLU A 103 -2.27 1.33 -3.21
C GLU A 103 -2.90 1.64 -1.85
N GLU A 104 -2.20 1.33 -0.76
CA GLU A 104 -2.76 1.40 0.59
C GLU A 104 -2.27 2.60 1.37
N ILE A 105 -1.04 3.07 1.14
CA ILE A 105 -0.45 4.20 1.89
C ILE A 105 -0.75 5.52 1.18
N ILE A 106 -0.27 5.67 -0.07
CA ILE A 106 -0.59 6.81 -0.93
C ILE A 106 -2.09 6.78 -1.27
N GLY A 107 -2.66 5.59 -1.45
CA GLY A 107 -4.10 5.37 -1.55
C GLY A 107 -4.65 5.29 -2.97
N ILE A 108 -3.79 5.10 -3.98
CA ILE A 108 -4.16 5.12 -5.41
C ILE A 108 -4.49 3.70 -5.89
N GLN A 109 -5.73 3.50 -6.30
CA GLN A 109 -6.23 2.26 -6.88
C GLN A 109 -6.62 2.50 -8.33
N ILE A 110 -6.12 1.64 -9.23
CA ILE A 110 -6.38 1.74 -10.66
C ILE A 110 -7.26 0.57 -11.09
N ASP A 111 -8.41 0.89 -11.65
CA ASP A 111 -9.25 -0.03 -12.42
C ASP A 111 -9.18 0.40 -13.89
N TRP A 112 -8.13 -0.06 -14.57
CA TRP A 112 -7.85 0.34 -15.94
C TRP A 112 -8.88 -0.16 -16.96
N PRO A 113 -9.38 -1.41 -16.89
CA PRO A 113 -10.45 -1.87 -17.78
C PRO A 113 -11.70 -0.98 -17.73
N LEU A 114 -12.06 -0.44 -16.55
CA LEU A 114 -13.18 0.51 -16.42
C LEU A 114 -12.77 1.98 -16.59
N ARG A 115 -11.49 2.27 -16.83
CA ARG A 115 -10.89 3.61 -16.88
C ARG A 115 -11.23 4.46 -15.66
N ARG A 116 -11.00 3.90 -14.47
CA ARG A 116 -11.25 4.56 -13.19
C ARG A 116 -9.99 4.55 -12.33
N ILE A 117 -9.74 5.69 -11.70
CA ILE A 117 -8.75 5.81 -10.65
C ILE A 117 -9.46 6.27 -9.40
N TYR A 118 -9.20 5.59 -8.29
CA TYR A 118 -9.67 5.97 -6.97
C TYR A 118 -8.47 6.37 -6.12
N TRP A 119 -8.51 7.57 -5.56
CA TRP A 119 -7.51 8.05 -4.63
C TRP A 119 -8.13 8.26 -3.25
N ASP A 120 -7.89 7.30 -2.34
CA ASP A 120 -8.33 7.34 -0.94
C ASP A 120 -7.23 7.96 -0.08
N ARG A 121 -7.29 9.28 0.07
CA ARG A 121 -6.30 10.11 0.78
C ARG A 121 -6.50 10.00 2.29
N ARG A 122 -5.63 9.20 2.92
CA ARG A 122 -5.66 8.96 4.38
C ARG A 122 -4.49 9.54 5.15
N LEU A 123 -3.42 9.90 4.45
CA LEU A 123 -2.24 10.52 5.03
C LEU A 123 -2.59 11.95 5.49
N ASN A 124 -2.05 12.32 6.64
CA ASN A 124 -2.18 13.67 7.20
C ASN A 124 -0.81 14.32 7.14
N LEU A 125 -0.42 14.73 5.93
CA LEU A 125 0.86 15.38 5.64
C LEU A 125 0.58 16.82 5.19
N ASP A 126 1.45 17.73 5.60
CA ASP A 126 1.41 19.12 5.13
C ASP A 126 2.08 19.22 3.74
N GLU A 127 3.04 18.35 3.44
CA GLU A 127 3.67 18.31 2.13
C GLU A 127 2.77 17.66 1.06
N PRO A 128 2.84 18.14 -0.20
CA PRO A 128 2.20 17.47 -1.31
C PRO A 128 2.71 16.03 -1.44
N TYR A 129 1.81 15.11 -1.71
CA TYR A 129 2.16 13.70 -1.94
C TYR A 129 1.33 13.10 -3.07
N GLY A 130 1.81 11.97 -3.60
CA GLY A 130 1.13 11.24 -4.64
C GLY A 130 2.10 10.38 -5.44
N VAL A 131 1.86 10.26 -6.74
CA VAL A 131 2.70 9.50 -7.69
C VAL A 131 2.96 10.33 -8.92
N GLU A 132 4.13 10.14 -9.52
CA GLU A 132 4.49 10.73 -10.80
C GLU A 132 4.84 9.63 -11.79
N ASN A 133 4.50 9.84 -13.05
CA ASN A 133 4.83 8.94 -14.15
C ASN A 133 4.36 7.49 -13.95
N LEU A 134 3.20 7.28 -13.31
CA LEU A 134 2.64 5.96 -13.08
C LEU A 134 2.05 5.40 -14.39
N PRO A 135 2.51 4.24 -14.89
CA PRO A 135 1.97 3.67 -16.13
C PRO A 135 0.50 3.26 -16.03
N LEU A 136 -0.27 3.52 -17.08
CA LEU A 136 -1.67 3.14 -17.25
C LEU A 136 -1.84 2.33 -18.53
N GLY A 137 -2.02 1.02 -18.39
CA GLY A 137 -2.10 0.12 -19.55
C GLY A 137 -0.80 0.06 -20.34
N THR A 138 -0.88 0.03 -21.67
CA THR A 138 0.29 -0.05 -22.55
C THR A 138 0.97 1.31 -22.79
N ASP A 139 0.18 2.36 -23.00
CA ASP A 139 0.69 3.63 -23.55
C ASP A 139 0.29 4.86 -22.70
N GLY A 140 -0.49 4.65 -21.64
CA GLY A 140 -0.93 5.71 -20.75
C GLY A 140 0.07 5.97 -19.63
N VAL A 141 0.11 7.21 -19.15
CA VAL A 141 0.83 7.59 -17.94
C VAL A 141 0.02 8.62 -17.18
N VAL A 142 0.11 8.59 -15.85
CA VAL A 142 -0.52 9.58 -14.97
C VAL A 142 0.43 10.02 -13.85
N SER A 143 0.41 11.31 -13.56
CA SER A 143 0.90 11.91 -12.33
C SER A 143 -0.29 12.45 -11.54
N LEU A 144 -0.36 12.10 -10.26
CA LEU A 144 -1.38 12.51 -9.31
C LEU A 144 -0.64 13.07 -8.10
N LEU A 145 -0.73 14.39 -7.88
CA LEU A 145 -0.10 15.06 -6.75
C LEU A 145 -1.14 15.92 -6.03
N ALA A 146 -1.11 15.93 -4.71
CA ALA A 146 -2.06 16.72 -3.93
C ALA A 146 -1.47 17.21 -2.61
N ASP A 147 -1.74 18.45 -2.29
CA ASP A 147 -1.55 19.03 -0.95
C ASP A 147 -2.89 19.12 -0.21
N ALA A 148 -2.96 19.88 0.89
CA ALA A 148 -4.17 20.01 1.69
C ALA A 148 -5.35 20.67 0.93
N GLU A 149 -5.08 21.49 -0.08
CA GLU A 149 -6.08 22.31 -0.75
C GLU A 149 -6.33 21.86 -2.19
N ARG A 150 -5.29 21.41 -2.89
CA ARG A 150 -5.30 21.25 -4.35
C ARG A 150 -4.85 19.87 -4.78
N VAL A 151 -5.54 19.35 -5.78
CA VAL A 151 -5.15 18.16 -6.54
C VAL A 151 -4.70 18.58 -7.93
N THR A 152 -3.53 18.11 -8.32
CA THR A 152 -2.97 18.23 -9.67
C THR A 152 -2.91 16.86 -10.32
N VAL A 153 -3.47 16.77 -11.53
CA VAL A 153 -3.48 15.55 -12.34
C VAL A 153 -2.86 15.87 -13.69
N GLU A 154 -1.88 15.10 -14.12
CA GLU A 154 -1.35 15.16 -15.48
C GLU A 154 -1.40 13.78 -16.10
N THR A 155 -1.97 13.65 -17.30
CA THR A 155 -2.17 12.34 -17.94
C THR A 155 -2.10 12.42 -19.46
N THR A 156 -1.72 11.33 -20.11
CA THR A 156 -1.80 11.19 -21.58
C THR A 156 -3.11 10.59 -22.06
N VAL A 157 -3.95 10.08 -21.14
CA VAL A 157 -5.16 9.31 -21.44
C VAL A 157 -6.34 9.72 -20.55
N PRO A 158 -7.58 9.66 -21.06
CA PRO A 158 -8.75 10.04 -20.26
C PRO A 158 -9.19 8.93 -19.31
N PHE A 159 -9.65 9.31 -18.12
CA PHE A 159 -10.23 8.41 -17.11
C PHE A 159 -11.19 9.16 -16.19
N THR A 160 -11.95 8.43 -15.37
CA THR A 160 -12.71 9.03 -14.26
C THR A 160 -11.89 8.96 -12.99
N LEU A 161 -11.59 10.12 -12.39
CA LEU A 161 -10.94 10.20 -11.09
C LEU A 161 -11.99 10.31 -9.99
N THR A 162 -11.82 9.53 -8.94
CA THR A 162 -12.51 9.72 -7.66
C THR A 162 -11.47 10.02 -6.61
N VAL A 163 -11.53 11.19 -5.98
CA VAL A 163 -10.69 11.52 -4.82
C VAL A 163 -11.57 11.54 -3.57
N GLN A 164 -11.12 10.89 -2.51
CA GLN A 164 -11.78 10.89 -1.22
C GLN A 164 -10.76 11.21 -0.14
N ASP A 165 -11.12 12.09 0.79
CA ASP A 165 -10.33 12.40 1.98
C ASP A 165 -11.23 12.46 3.23
N ARG A 166 -10.81 13.20 4.26
CA ARG A 166 -11.63 13.43 5.48
C ARG A 166 -12.74 14.47 5.27
N ALA A 167 -12.57 15.42 4.35
CA ALA A 167 -13.51 16.49 4.07
C ALA A 167 -14.65 16.02 3.17
N GLY A 168 -14.38 15.12 2.22
CA GLY A 168 -15.41 14.64 1.33
C GLY A 168 -14.93 13.70 0.24
N LYS A 169 -15.75 13.63 -0.81
CA LYS A 169 -15.51 12.82 -2.00
C LYS A 169 -15.88 13.62 -3.23
N VAL A 170 -14.92 13.78 -4.14
CA VAL A 170 -15.10 14.41 -5.45
C VAL A 170 -14.91 13.36 -6.53
N GLN A 171 -15.73 13.42 -7.58
CA GLN A 171 -15.59 12.56 -8.74
C GLN A 171 -15.73 13.40 -10.01
N LEU A 172 -14.76 13.28 -10.91
CA LEU A 172 -14.68 14.08 -12.13
C LEU A 172 -14.07 13.28 -13.29
N PRO A 173 -14.47 13.56 -14.54
CA PRO A 173 -13.74 13.11 -15.70
C PRO A 173 -12.42 13.90 -15.83
N VAL A 174 -11.34 13.20 -16.17
CA VAL A 174 -10.03 13.79 -16.46
C VAL A 174 -9.72 13.55 -17.94
N SER A 175 -9.33 14.61 -18.64
CA SER A 175 -8.90 14.56 -20.03
C SER A 175 -7.37 14.61 -20.14
N PRO A 176 -6.76 14.17 -21.26
CA PRO A 176 -5.33 14.31 -21.49
C PRO A 176 -4.85 15.76 -21.30
N GLY A 177 -3.65 15.90 -20.75
CA GLY A 177 -3.08 17.16 -20.30
C GLY A 177 -3.14 17.32 -18.78
N LYS A 178 -3.04 18.57 -18.32
CA LYS A 178 -3.03 18.94 -16.91
C LYS A 178 -4.41 19.41 -16.46
N THR A 179 -4.89 18.88 -15.33
CA THR A 179 -6.13 19.26 -14.64
C THR A 179 -5.80 19.61 -13.19
N GLU A 180 -6.33 20.72 -12.68
CA GLU A 180 -6.21 21.15 -11.29
C GLU A 180 -7.60 21.42 -10.70
N PHE A 181 -7.83 21.02 -9.45
CA PHE A 181 -9.07 21.30 -8.73
C PHE A 181 -8.82 21.32 -7.21
N GLU A 182 -9.71 22.00 -6.48
CA GLU A 182 -9.74 22.03 -5.02
C GLU A 182 -10.65 20.92 -4.47
N LEU A 183 -10.35 20.43 -3.27
CA LEU A 183 -11.10 19.35 -2.59
C LEU A 183 -12.27 19.83 -1.73
#